data_AF-A0A1I7AP82-F1
#
_entry.id   AF-A0A1I7AP82-F1
#
_cell.length_a   1.000
_cell.length_b   1.000
_cell.length_c   1.000
_cell.angle_alpha   90.00
_cell.angle_beta   90.00
_cell.angle_gamma   90.00
#
_symmetry.space_group_name_H-M   'P 1'
#
loop_
_entity.id
_entity.type
_entity.pdbx_description
1 polymer ?
#
loop_
_entity_poly.entity_id
_entity_poly.type
_entity_poly.pdbx_seq_one_letter_code
_entity_poly.pdbx_strand_id
1 'polypeptide(L)'
;MRAAVRTAAIATLSVTAMGLGTPLALAHGEGGSASSGGSYGASYDRGDGRDGVRAASYINRDTGATTENPDVNRGSSCANPDQYDRQRLSDPGTANRNVHNDACFLDRQGQKVNGPASFQSSGVGFISACPDPDGAGPEYSRLSDTNRDGRNDLCFQSSYQMTGAAGDLEFHARLNNNTTAGTQYVVWCADADANGCRDERVKDDITIKWTNG
;
A
#
# COMPACT_ATOMS: atom_id res chain seq x y z
N MET A 1 -55.20 0.37 -27.39
CA MET A 1 -54.57 0.02 -26.11
C MET A 1 -53.35 -0.85 -26.42
N ARG A 2 -52.13 -0.34 -26.18
CA ARG A 2 -50.88 -1.07 -26.42
C ARG A 2 -50.24 -1.36 -25.07
N ALA A 3 -49.95 -2.64 -24.83
CA ALA A 3 -49.28 -3.13 -23.63
C ALA A 3 -47.79 -2.75 -23.64
N ALA A 4 -47.25 -2.39 -22.47
CA ALA A 4 -45.82 -2.34 -22.22
C ALA A 4 -45.56 -3.02 -20.87
N VAL A 5 -45.04 -4.25 -20.96
CA VAL A 5 -44.53 -5.05 -19.85
C VAL A 5 -43.17 -4.47 -19.46
N ARG A 6 -43.02 -4.03 -18.21
CA ARG A 6 -41.72 -3.64 -17.65
C ARG A 6 -41.04 -4.89 -17.09
N THR A 7 -40.06 -5.41 -17.82
CA THR A 7 -39.14 -6.45 -17.32
C THR A 7 -38.04 -5.76 -16.53
N ALA A 8 -38.01 -5.97 -15.21
CA ALA A 8 -36.87 -5.61 -14.37
C ALA A 8 -35.83 -6.73 -14.43
N ALA A 9 -34.63 -6.42 -14.91
CA ALA A 9 -33.48 -7.32 -14.82
C ALA A 9 -32.82 -7.12 -13.45
N ILE A 10 -32.95 -8.12 -12.59
CA ILE A 10 -32.17 -8.24 -11.36
C ILE A 10 -30.84 -8.86 -11.76
N ALA A 11 -29.75 -8.09 -11.68
CA ALA A 11 -28.41 -8.63 -11.87
C ALA A 11 -28.01 -9.43 -10.62
N THR A 12 -27.90 -10.75 -10.81
CA THR A 12 -27.37 -11.71 -9.84
C THR A 12 -25.87 -11.47 -9.62
N LEU A 13 -25.47 -11.17 -8.38
CA LEU A 13 -24.09 -11.27 -7.92
C LEU A 13 -23.72 -12.75 -7.76
N SER A 14 -22.82 -13.23 -8.61
CA SER A 14 -22.21 -14.55 -8.46
C SER A 14 -21.07 -14.46 -7.44
N VAL A 15 -21.30 -15.00 -6.24
CA VAL A 15 -20.25 -15.27 -5.26
C VAL A 15 -19.66 -16.65 -5.58
N THR A 16 -18.47 -16.69 -6.17
CA THR A 16 -17.69 -17.93 -6.25
C THR A 16 -17.00 -18.17 -4.91
N ALA A 17 -17.63 -19.00 -4.08
CA ALA A 17 -16.98 -19.69 -2.98
C ALA A 17 -16.06 -20.79 -3.56
N MET A 18 -14.76 -20.70 -3.32
CA MET A 18 -13.83 -21.79 -3.63
C MET A 18 -13.31 -22.41 -2.33
N GLY A 19 -13.92 -23.55 -1.99
CA GLY A 19 -13.24 -24.81 -1.72
C GLY A 19 -12.20 -24.87 -0.60
N LEU A 20 -12.62 -25.44 0.53
CA LEU A 20 -11.78 -26.11 1.53
C LEU A 20 -10.92 -27.22 0.88
N GLY A 21 -9.63 -27.25 1.22
CA GLY A 21 -8.74 -28.36 0.94
C GLY A 21 -7.50 -28.33 1.83
N THR A 22 -7.52 -29.06 2.95
CA THR A 22 -6.30 -29.47 3.65
C THR A 22 -5.66 -30.63 2.89
N PRO A 23 -4.31 -30.72 2.90
CA PRO A 23 -3.74 -31.83 3.66
C PRO A 23 -2.59 -31.41 4.58
N LEU A 24 -2.52 -32.11 5.71
CA LEU A 24 -1.34 -32.24 6.56
C LEU A 24 -0.14 -32.73 5.74
N ALA A 25 1.00 -32.06 5.89
CA ALA A 25 2.31 -32.68 5.71
C ALA A 25 3.26 -32.16 6.79
N LEU A 26 3.57 -33.05 7.71
CA LEU A 26 4.64 -32.94 8.70
C LEU A 26 5.97 -33.10 7.97
N ALA A 27 6.89 -32.13 8.09
CA ALA A 27 8.31 -32.36 7.82
C ALA A 27 9.13 -31.51 8.79
N HIS A 28 9.83 -32.20 9.69
CA HIS A 28 10.84 -31.65 10.57
C HIS A 28 11.99 -31.09 9.72
N GLY A 29 12.38 -29.85 10.01
CA GLY A 29 13.64 -29.24 9.57
C GLY A 29 14.17 -28.42 10.74
N GLU A 30 15.23 -28.94 11.35
CA GLU A 30 15.94 -28.37 12.50
C GLU A 30 16.45 -26.96 12.20
N GLY A 31 16.33 -26.05 13.16
CA GLY A 31 16.85 -24.70 13.00
C GLY A 31 16.62 -23.78 14.21
N GLY A 32 17.42 -23.97 15.25
CA GLY A 32 17.98 -22.86 16.03
C GLY A 32 17.05 -22.02 16.91
N SER A 33 17.03 -22.37 18.19
CA SER A 33 17.12 -21.47 19.35
C SER A 33 16.23 -20.23 19.48
N ALA A 34 15.33 -20.32 20.46
CA ALA A 34 14.71 -19.19 21.13
C ALA A 34 15.74 -18.21 21.75
N SER A 35 15.46 -16.90 21.66
CA SER A 35 15.87 -15.85 22.60
C SER A 35 14.99 -14.62 22.33
N SER A 36 14.00 -14.39 23.19
CA SER A 36 14.02 -13.43 24.31
C SER A 36 13.72 -11.99 23.85
N GLY A 37 12.67 -11.41 24.46
CA GLY A 37 12.10 -10.11 24.10
C GLY A 37 13.10 -8.95 24.02
N GLY A 38 12.78 -8.02 23.13
CA GLY A 38 13.52 -6.78 22.92
C GLY A 38 12.55 -5.62 22.85
N SER A 39 12.80 -4.63 23.71
CA SER A 39 12.04 -3.41 23.92
C SER A 39 11.87 -2.62 22.61
N TYR A 40 10.61 -2.38 22.23
CA TYR A 40 10.24 -1.46 21.16
C TYR A 40 10.70 -0.05 21.51
N GLY A 41 11.37 0.56 20.56
CA GLY A 41 11.95 1.85 20.78
C GLY A 41 12.12 2.60 19.50
N ALA A 42 11.54 3.79 19.41
CA ALA A 42 11.70 4.74 18.32
C ALA A 42 12.56 5.97 18.74
N SER A 43 13.49 6.44 17.90
CA SER A 43 14.17 7.77 17.86
C SER A 43 15.28 7.61 16.86
N TYR A 44 15.45 8.45 15.85
CA TYR A 44 16.02 9.78 16.01
C TYR A 44 15.52 10.66 14.81
N ASP A 45 15.98 11.89 14.72
CA ASP A 45 15.53 12.95 13.82
C ASP A 45 15.55 12.55 12.32
N ARG A 46 15.40 13.50 11.40
CA ARG A 46 15.84 13.28 10.01
C ARG A 46 17.30 12.77 9.88
N GLY A 47 18.03 12.63 10.99
CA GLY A 47 19.18 11.76 11.17
C GLY A 47 18.85 10.66 12.18
N ASP A 48 19.18 9.43 11.80
CA ASP A 48 19.08 8.19 12.56
C ASP A 48 17.61 7.76 12.81
N GLY A 49 17.20 6.50 12.55
CA GLY A 49 15.94 5.87 13.05
C GLY A 49 16.26 4.77 14.08
N ARG A 50 15.50 4.58 15.17
CA ARG A 50 15.94 3.68 16.27
C ARG A 50 16.24 2.30 15.69
N ASP A 51 17.30 1.70 16.22
CA ASP A 51 17.84 0.41 15.77
C ASP A 51 18.39 0.40 14.34
N GLY A 52 18.52 1.59 13.73
CA GLY A 52 19.14 1.75 12.43
C GLY A 52 18.23 1.41 11.26
N VAL A 53 16.91 1.48 11.45
CA VAL A 53 15.93 1.27 10.39
C VAL A 53 15.50 2.62 9.79
N ARG A 54 15.48 2.72 8.46
CA ARG A 54 14.92 3.84 7.69
C ARG A 54 13.73 3.40 6.87
N ALA A 55 12.74 4.27 6.70
CA ALA A 55 11.70 4.07 5.69
C ALA A 55 12.17 4.60 4.33
N ALA A 56 11.68 4.00 3.26
CA ALA A 56 11.84 4.47 1.89
C ALA A 56 10.52 4.26 1.17
N SER A 57 9.77 5.32 0.93
CA SER A 57 8.57 5.33 0.12
C SER A 57 8.89 5.83 -1.28
N TYR A 58 8.24 5.24 -2.29
CA TYR A 58 8.48 5.60 -3.67
C TYR A 58 7.26 5.32 -4.56
N ILE A 59 7.11 6.08 -5.64
CA ILE A 59 6.10 5.77 -6.66
C ILE A 59 6.62 4.62 -7.52
N ASN A 60 5.83 3.55 -7.57
CA ASN A 60 6.04 2.47 -8.52
C ASN A 60 5.44 2.87 -9.87
N ARG A 61 6.23 2.64 -10.92
CA ARG A 61 5.88 2.97 -12.29
C ARG A 61 4.79 2.06 -12.86
N ASP A 62 4.51 0.91 -12.24
CA ASP A 62 3.63 -0.13 -12.80
C ASP A 62 4.12 -0.62 -14.17
N THR A 63 5.44 -0.82 -14.31
CA THR A 63 6.07 -1.12 -15.62
C THR A 63 5.47 -2.38 -16.26
N GLY A 64 4.94 -2.23 -17.47
CA GLY A 64 4.29 -3.29 -18.25
C GLY A 64 2.80 -3.49 -17.95
N ALA A 65 2.24 -2.79 -16.96
CA ALA A 65 0.81 -2.85 -16.64
C ALA A 65 0.00 -1.80 -17.41
N THR A 66 -1.32 -1.99 -17.50
CA THR A 66 -2.22 -0.98 -18.10
C THR A 66 -2.31 0.31 -17.30
N THR A 67 -1.88 0.28 -16.04
CA THR A 67 -1.82 1.42 -15.11
C THR A 67 -0.45 2.11 -15.12
N GLU A 68 0.48 1.68 -15.99
CA GLU A 68 1.84 2.23 -16.07
C GLU A 68 1.84 3.75 -16.14
N ASN A 69 2.54 4.40 -15.20
CA ASN A 69 2.72 5.85 -15.22
C ASN A 69 4.06 6.19 -15.92
N PRO A 70 4.03 6.72 -17.15
CA PRO A 70 5.26 6.97 -17.91
C PRO A 70 6.13 8.10 -17.34
N ASP A 71 5.59 8.97 -16.50
CA ASP A 71 6.28 10.13 -15.93
C ASP A 71 7.18 9.73 -14.73
N VAL A 72 6.98 8.54 -14.17
CA VAL A 72 7.78 7.99 -13.06
C VAL A 72 9.09 7.41 -13.58
N ASN A 73 10.19 7.65 -12.85
CA ASN A 73 11.50 7.11 -13.20
C ASN A 73 11.48 5.57 -13.32
N ARG A 74 12.03 5.03 -14.42
CA ARG A 74 12.15 3.57 -14.64
C ARG A 74 13.01 2.85 -13.59
N GLY A 75 13.91 3.57 -12.93
CA GLY A 75 14.72 3.05 -11.83
C GLY A 75 14.17 3.37 -10.43
N SER A 76 12.90 3.78 -10.33
CA SER A 76 12.25 4.02 -9.04
C SER A 76 12.20 2.72 -8.24
N SER A 77 12.73 2.76 -7.02
CA SER A 77 12.85 1.61 -6.12
C SER A 77 13.19 2.08 -4.71
N CYS A 78 13.19 1.19 -3.71
CA CYS A 78 13.63 1.54 -2.36
C CYS A 78 15.08 2.05 -2.26
N ALA A 79 15.95 1.68 -3.20
CA ALA A 79 17.34 2.15 -3.25
C ALA A 79 17.47 3.52 -3.95
N ASN A 80 16.58 3.80 -4.90
CA ASN A 80 16.53 5.04 -5.66
C ASN A 80 15.08 5.51 -5.76
N PRO A 81 14.52 6.04 -4.65
CA PRO A 81 13.09 6.32 -4.57
C PRO A 81 12.73 7.53 -5.42
N ASP A 82 11.77 7.37 -6.32
CA ASP A 82 11.08 8.51 -6.93
C ASP A 82 9.95 8.94 -6.00
N GLN A 83 10.08 10.12 -5.40
CA GLN A 83 9.17 10.64 -4.37
C GLN A 83 8.21 11.71 -4.90
N TYR A 84 8.24 11.98 -6.22
CA TYR A 84 7.39 12.97 -6.83
C TYR A 84 6.73 12.41 -8.07
N ASP A 85 5.40 12.50 -8.10
CA ASP A 85 4.63 12.15 -9.28
C ASP A 85 3.66 13.28 -9.64
N ARG A 86 3.42 13.41 -10.94
CA ARG A 86 2.39 14.30 -11.48
C ARG A 86 1.43 13.46 -12.32
N GLN A 87 0.32 13.09 -11.70
CA GLN A 87 -0.68 12.25 -12.33
C GLN A 87 -1.89 13.07 -12.80
N ARG A 88 -2.48 12.67 -13.92
CA ARG A 88 -3.78 13.22 -14.34
C ARG A 88 -4.90 12.53 -13.55
N LEU A 89 -5.96 13.26 -13.21
CA LEU A 89 -7.15 12.68 -12.60
C LEU A 89 -7.66 11.48 -13.40
N SER A 90 -8.03 10.40 -12.71
CA SER A 90 -8.73 9.26 -13.31
C SER A 90 -10.05 9.68 -13.91
N ASP A 91 -10.50 8.94 -14.92
CA ASP A 91 -11.81 9.21 -15.50
C ASP A 91 -12.92 8.91 -14.47
N PRO A 92 -14.04 9.66 -14.46
CA PRO A 92 -15.09 9.51 -13.46
C PRO A 92 -15.58 8.05 -13.33
N GLY A 93 -15.59 7.53 -12.11
CA GLY A 93 -16.00 6.14 -11.82
C GLY A 93 -14.96 5.07 -12.16
N THR A 94 -13.73 5.46 -12.53
CA THR A 94 -12.64 4.52 -12.88
C THR A 94 -11.40 4.68 -11.98
N ALA A 95 -10.42 3.79 -12.16
CA ALA A 95 -9.10 3.83 -11.53
C ALA A 95 -7.96 3.74 -12.56
N ASN A 96 -8.19 4.26 -13.78
CA ASN A 96 -7.28 4.10 -14.91
C ASN A 96 -6.01 4.97 -14.87
N ARG A 97 -5.88 5.85 -13.88
CA ARG A 97 -4.71 6.69 -13.60
C ARG A 97 -4.41 6.69 -12.11
N ASN A 98 -4.52 5.52 -11.48
CA ASN A 98 -4.11 5.34 -10.10
C ASN A 98 -2.59 5.51 -9.98
N VAL A 99 -2.13 5.67 -8.74
CA VAL A 99 -0.71 5.73 -8.40
C VAL A 99 -0.42 4.57 -7.46
N HIS A 100 0.53 3.73 -7.84
CA HIS A 100 1.05 2.69 -6.98
C HIS A 100 2.19 3.28 -6.16
N ASN A 101 2.05 3.24 -4.84
CA ASN A 101 3.06 3.73 -3.93
C ASN A 101 3.51 2.61 -3.01
N ASP A 102 4.81 2.36 -3.07
CA ASP A 102 5.46 1.26 -2.39
C ASP A 102 6.38 1.76 -1.30
N ALA A 103 6.70 0.88 -0.36
CA ALA A 103 7.67 1.17 0.67
C ALA A 103 8.52 -0.02 1.09
N CYS A 104 9.76 0.30 1.48
CA CYS A 104 10.63 -0.57 2.27
C CYS A 104 10.93 0.07 3.62
N PHE A 105 11.15 -0.79 4.62
CA PHE A 105 11.91 -0.44 5.81
C PHE A 105 13.26 -1.11 5.70
N LEU A 106 14.35 -0.38 5.90
CA LEU A 106 15.70 -0.82 5.60
C LEU A 106 16.58 -0.66 6.83
N ASP A 107 17.26 -1.72 7.25
CA ASP A 107 18.27 -1.65 8.31
C ASP A 107 19.54 -0.88 7.86
N ARG A 108 20.56 -0.82 8.74
CA ARG A 108 21.81 -0.09 8.47
C ARG A 108 22.61 -0.69 7.32
N GLN A 109 22.38 -1.97 7.02
CA GLN A 109 23.00 -2.72 5.95
C GLN A 109 22.19 -2.62 4.65
N GLY A 110 21.08 -1.86 4.65
CA GLY A 110 20.18 -1.72 3.52
C GLY A 110 19.32 -2.96 3.27
N GLN A 111 19.21 -3.87 4.25
CA GLN A 111 18.35 -5.04 4.14
C GLN A 111 16.91 -4.68 4.50
N LYS A 112 15.97 -5.25 3.74
CA LYS A 112 14.54 -5.04 3.97
C LYS A 112 14.11 -5.71 5.27
N VAL A 113 13.47 -4.94 6.14
CA VAL A 113 12.96 -5.35 7.45
C VAL A 113 11.45 -5.54 7.36
N ASN A 114 10.98 -6.68 7.86
CA ASN A 114 9.56 -6.96 7.95
C ASN A 114 8.98 -6.41 9.26
N GLY A 115 7.71 -6.03 9.22
CA GLY A 115 6.99 -5.60 10.40
C GLY A 115 5.66 -4.95 10.04
N PRO A 116 4.88 -4.59 11.06
CA PRO A 116 3.64 -3.85 10.87
C PRO A 116 3.93 -2.42 10.40
N ALA A 117 3.18 -1.96 9.42
CA ALA A 117 3.33 -0.66 8.79
C ALA A 117 1.98 -0.04 8.44
N SER A 118 1.95 1.28 8.45
CA SER A 118 0.80 2.06 8.04
C SER A 118 1.13 2.98 6.89
N PHE A 119 0.18 3.11 5.96
CA PHE A 119 0.16 4.05 4.87
C PHE A 119 -0.98 5.04 5.10
N GLN A 120 -0.63 6.31 5.23
CA GLN A 120 -1.59 7.36 5.53
C GLN A 120 -1.63 8.38 4.40
N SER A 121 -2.83 8.75 3.98
CA SER A 121 -3.07 9.69 2.88
C SER A 121 -3.85 10.91 3.36
N SER A 122 -3.50 12.09 2.83
CA SER A 122 -4.21 13.34 3.11
C SER A 122 -4.23 14.28 1.90
N GLY A 123 -5.09 15.30 1.94
CA GLY A 123 -5.30 16.23 0.81
C GLY A 123 -6.39 15.74 -0.15
N VAL A 124 -6.12 15.83 -1.46
CA VAL A 124 -7.02 15.29 -2.50
C VAL A 124 -6.78 13.79 -2.72
N GLY A 125 -7.71 13.12 -3.40
CA GLY A 125 -7.63 11.67 -3.64
C GLY A 125 -8.03 10.83 -2.43
N PHE A 126 -7.79 9.52 -2.53
CA PHE A 126 -8.07 8.53 -1.50
C PHE A 126 -7.25 7.24 -1.71
N ILE A 127 -7.17 6.41 -0.68
CA ILE A 127 -6.58 5.07 -0.78
C ILE A 127 -7.60 4.12 -1.42
N SER A 128 -7.26 3.59 -2.59
CA SER A 128 -8.13 2.73 -3.40
C SER A 128 -7.89 1.23 -3.21
N ALA A 129 -6.72 0.81 -2.71
CA ALA A 129 -6.45 -0.59 -2.35
C ALA A 129 -5.45 -0.68 -1.18
N CYS A 130 -5.61 -1.71 -0.33
CA CYS A 130 -4.78 -2.02 0.84
C CYS A 130 -4.84 -3.53 1.19
N PRO A 131 -3.75 -4.29 1.00
CA PRO A 131 -2.61 -3.92 0.17
C PRO A 131 -3.05 -3.71 -1.28
N ASP A 132 -2.14 -3.25 -2.13
CA ASP A 132 -2.30 -3.48 -3.56
C ASP A 132 -2.36 -5.00 -3.88
N PRO A 133 -3.35 -5.53 -4.62
CA PRO A 133 -3.49 -6.97 -4.91
C PRO A 133 -2.43 -7.62 -5.83
N ASP A 134 -1.19 -7.11 -5.89
CA ASP A 134 -0.17 -7.59 -6.84
C ASP A 134 0.45 -8.97 -6.48
N GLY A 135 -0.11 -9.69 -5.50
CA GLY A 135 0.26 -11.07 -5.15
C GLY A 135 -0.16 -11.51 -3.75
N ALA A 136 0.66 -12.37 -3.10
CA ALA A 136 0.40 -12.86 -1.75
C ALA A 136 0.68 -11.73 -0.73
N GLY A 137 -0.37 -11.00 -0.38
CA GLY A 137 -0.31 -9.83 0.50
C GLY A 137 0.08 -10.15 1.96
N PRO A 138 0.04 -9.14 2.85
CA PRO A 138 0.36 -9.32 4.25
C PRO A 138 -0.57 -10.35 4.91
N GLU A 139 -0.13 -10.91 6.03
CA GLU A 139 -0.99 -11.78 6.87
C GLU A 139 -2.31 -11.08 7.21
N TYR A 140 -2.25 -9.78 7.48
CA TYR A 140 -3.40 -8.95 7.75
C TYR A 140 -3.23 -7.55 7.15
N SER A 141 -4.32 -7.02 6.59
CA SER A 141 -4.42 -5.62 6.18
C SER A 141 -5.76 -5.03 6.56
N ARG A 142 -5.78 -3.72 6.79
CA ARG A 142 -6.99 -2.98 7.13
C ARG A 142 -6.99 -1.61 6.49
N LEU A 143 -8.02 -1.36 5.70
CA LEU A 143 -8.34 -0.03 5.18
C LEU A 143 -9.30 0.69 6.15
N SER A 144 -9.08 1.97 6.41
CA SER A 144 -9.84 2.75 7.39
C SER A 144 -10.04 4.20 6.94
N ASP A 145 -11.22 4.72 7.26
CA ASP A 145 -11.57 6.13 7.20
C ASP A 145 -11.47 6.69 8.63
N THR A 146 -10.33 7.29 8.95
CA THR A 146 -10.02 7.76 10.31
C THR A 146 -10.69 9.08 10.64
N ASN A 147 -10.99 9.90 9.63
CA ASN A 147 -11.61 11.22 9.81
C ASN A 147 -13.15 11.22 9.61
N ARG A 148 -13.71 10.10 9.12
CA ARG A 148 -15.14 9.86 8.87
C ARG A 148 -15.75 10.72 7.76
N ASP A 149 -14.96 11.10 6.75
CA ASP A 149 -15.43 11.85 5.58
C ASP A 149 -15.96 10.97 4.45
N GLY A 150 -15.97 9.65 4.65
CA GLY A 150 -16.40 8.65 3.67
C GLY A 150 -15.29 8.18 2.73
N ARG A 151 -14.04 8.63 2.92
CA ARG A 151 -12.87 8.21 2.14
C ARG A 151 -11.85 7.53 3.06
N ASN A 152 -11.30 6.43 2.58
CA ASN A 152 -10.23 5.77 3.31
C ASN A 152 -8.94 6.60 3.22
N ASP A 153 -8.34 6.85 4.39
CA ASP A 153 -7.16 7.68 4.58
C ASP A 153 -6.04 6.97 5.36
N LEU A 154 -6.30 5.76 5.86
CA LEU A 154 -5.31 4.89 6.50
C LEU A 154 -5.41 3.46 5.97
N CYS A 155 -4.26 2.89 5.64
CA CYS A 155 -4.06 1.48 5.31
C CYS A 155 -3.03 0.88 6.24
N PHE A 156 -3.42 -0.09 7.07
CA PHE A 156 -2.51 -0.87 7.90
C PHE A 156 -2.17 -2.19 7.20
N GLN A 157 -0.91 -2.63 7.30
CA GLN A 157 -0.40 -3.91 6.81
C GLN A 157 0.51 -4.53 7.87
N SER A 158 0.27 -5.79 8.25
CA SER A 158 1.04 -6.45 9.32
C SER A 158 2.44 -6.90 8.90
N SER A 159 2.72 -6.97 7.60
CA SER A 159 3.98 -7.42 7.03
C SER A 159 4.13 -6.89 5.60
N TYR A 160 5.33 -6.99 5.01
CA TYR A 160 5.47 -6.80 3.57
C TYR A 160 4.86 -7.98 2.79
N GLN A 161 4.59 -7.77 1.51
CA GLN A 161 4.25 -8.83 0.56
C GLN A 161 5.49 -9.69 0.27
N MET A 162 5.35 -11.02 0.38
CA MET A 162 6.51 -11.93 0.36
C MET A 162 6.85 -12.48 -1.03
N THR A 163 5.98 -12.38 -2.03
CA THR A 163 6.25 -12.76 -3.44
C THR A 163 5.20 -12.19 -4.41
N GLY A 164 5.63 -11.85 -5.63
CA GLY A 164 4.80 -11.37 -6.74
C GLY A 164 5.64 -11.12 -8.00
N ALA A 165 5.01 -10.85 -9.16
CA ALA A 165 5.71 -10.54 -10.41
C ALA A 165 6.58 -9.27 -10.33
N ALA A 166 6.35 -8.42 -9.31
CA ALA A 166 7.15 -7.25 -8.97
C ALA A 166 8.41 -7.58 -8.12
N GLY A 167 8.58 -8.81 -7.63
CA GLY A 167 9.86 -9.33 -7.13
C GLY A 167 10.38 -8.80 -5.78
N ASP A 168 9.68 -7.90 -5.09
CA ASP A 168 10.28 -7.17 -3.98
C ASP A 168 9.54 -7.33 -2.63
N LEU A 169 10.31 -7.49 -1.54
CA LEU A 169 9.81 -7.59 -0.16
C LEU A 169 9.31 -6.23 0.33
N GLU A 170 8.12 -5.82 -0.11
CA GLU A 170 7.63 -4.43 0.01
C GLU A 170 6.19 -4.31 0.50
N PHE A 171 5.87 -3.12 0.98
CA PHE A 171 4.52 -2.72 1.32
C PHE A 171 3.94 -1.96 0.15
N HIS A 172 2.67 -2.24 -0.18
CA HIS A 172 2.05 -1.72 -1.39
C HIS A 172 0.71 -1.05 -1.10
N ALA A 173 0.50 0.14 -1.63
CA ALA A 173 -0.79 0.81 -1.59
C ALA A 173 -1.11 1.47 -2.93
N ARG A 174 -2.39 1.46 -3.30
CA ARG A 174 -2.88 2.20 -4.48
C ARG A 174 -3.67 3.42 -4.10
N LEU A 175 -3.36 4.53 -4.75
CA LEU A 175 -4.06 5.80 -4.63
C LEU A 175 -4.85 6.08 -5.88
N ASN A 176 -6.00 6.73 -5.72
CA ASN A 176 -6.79 7.20 -6.85
C ASN A 176 -7.39 8.57 -6.58
N ASN A 177 -7.63 9.33 -7.64
CA ASN A 177 -8.33 10.60 -7.58
C ASN A 177 -9.05 10.85 -8.90
N ASN A 178 -10.38 10.95 -8.85
CA ASN A 178 -11.25 11.18 -10.00
C ASN A 178 -12.15 12.42 -9.85
N THR A 179 -11.89 13.26 -8.83
CA THR A 179 -12.78 14.37 -8.45
C THR A 179 -12.12 15.73 -8.59
N THR A 180 -10.95 15.95 -8.00
CA THR A 180 -10.40 17.31 -7.85
C THR A 180 -8.89 17.34 -7.97
N ALA A 181 -8.39 18.20 -8.86
CA ALA A 181 -6.96 18.48 -9.00
C ALA A 181 -6.42 19.15 -7.72
N GLY A 182 -5.17 18.88 -7.40
CA GLY A 182 -4.54 19.36 -6.16
C GLY A 182 -3.39 18.49 -5.73
N THR A 183 -2.98 18.65 -4.48
CA THR A 183 -1.86 17.90 -3.91
C THR A 183 -2.39 16.82 -2.96
N GLN A 184 -1.89 15.61 -3.12
CA GLN A 184 -2.07 14.51 -2.19
C GLN A 184 -0.72 14.27 -1.51
N TYR A 185 -0.76 14.16 -0.18
CA TYR A 185 0.40 13.85 0.65
C TYR A 185 0.20 12.47 1.22
N VAL A 186 1.21 11.63 1.10
CA VAL A 186 1.16 10.29 1.67
C VAL A 186 2.42 9.98 2.46
N VAL A 187 2.24 9.17 3.49
CA VAL A 187 3.28 8.81 4.46
C VAL A 187 3.22 7.32 4.70
N TRP A 188 4.36 6.67 4.62
CA TRP A 188 4.57 5.34 5.17
C TRP A 188 5.27 5.43 6.51
N CYS A 189 4.88 4.58 7.45
CA CYS A 189 5.55 4.44 8.74
C CYS A 189 5.57 2.99 9.21
N ALA A 190 6.61 2.63 9.95
CA ALA A 190 6.55 1.42 10.78
C ALA A 190 5.59 1.72 11.92
N ASP A 191 4.56 0.92 12.11
CA ASP A 191 3.43 1.20 13.01
C ASP A 191 3.05 -0.07 13.75
N ALA A 192 3.65 -0.28 14.91
CA ALA A 192 3.42 -1.49 15.70
C ALA A 192 2.01 -1.53 16.34
N ASP A 193 1.42 -0.35 16.56
CA ASP A 193 0.17 -0.19 17.29
C ASP A 193 -1.06 -0.11 16.36
N ALA A 194 -0.84 -0.13 15.04
CA ALA A 194 -1.86 -0.06 13.99
C ALA A 194 -2.76 1.18 14.08
N ASN A 195 -2.18 2.33 14.45
CA ASN A 195 -2.91 3.57 14.74
C ASN A 195 -2.55 4.74 13.80
N GLY A 196 -1.63 4.54 12.84
CA GLY A 196 -1.20 5.53 11.85
C GLY A 196 0.16 6.15 12.13
N CYS A 197 0.56 7.15 11.34
CA CYS A 197 1.95 7.62 11.27
C CYS A 197 2.29 8.84 12.13
N ARG A 198 1.37 9.26 13.01
CA ARG A 198 1.45 10.54 13.70
C ARG A 198 2.61 10.59 14.69
N ASP A 199 2.68 9.60 15.55
CA ASP A 199 3.69 9.42 16.61
C ASP A 199 4.85 8.53 16.18
N GLU A 200 4.76 7.95 14.99
CA GLU A 200 5.83 7.12 14.44
C GLU A 200 7.05 7.93 14.01
N ARG A 201 8.21 7.32 14.23
CA ARG A 201 9.52 7.94 13.94
C ARG A 201 10.20 7.36 12.70
N VAL A 202 10.00 6.08 12.42
CA VAL A 202 10.47 5.48 11.16
C VAL A 202 9.38 5.71 10.14
N LYS A 203 9.50 6.80 9.38
CA LYS A 203 8.55 7.18 8.34
C LYS A 203 9.20 7.90 7.18
N ASP A 204 8.56 7.83 6.03
CA ASP A 204 8.95 8.54 4.83
C ASP A 204 7.70 9.03 4.10
N ASP A 205 7.81 10.17 3.43
CA ASP A 205 6.69 10.85 2.82
C ASP A 205 6.94 11.18 1.35
N ILE A 206 5.88 11.14 0.55
CA ILE A 206 5.91 11.54 -0.85
C ILE A 206 4.77 12.50 -1.16
N THR A 207 4.93 13.26 -2.24
CA THR A 207 3.92 14.21 -2.70
C THR A 207 3.50 13.87 -4.12
N ILE A 208 2.19 13.76 -4.34
CA ILE A 208 1.59 13.49 -5.64
C ILE A 208 0.77 14.71 -6.06
N LYS A 209 1.04 15.21 -7.27
CA LYS A 209 0.31 16.33 -7.85
C LYS A 209 -0.72 15.83 -8.87
N TRP A 210 -1.99 15.98 -8.54
CA TRP A 210 -3.11 15.66 -9.42
C TRP A 210 -3.49 16.83 -10.31
N THR A 211 -3.64 16.58 -11.61
CA THR A 211 -3.95 17.61 -12.63
C THR A 211 -5.15 17.23 -13.47
N ASN A 212 -5.82 18.21 -14.09
CA ASN A 212 -6.98 17.96 -14.96
C ASN A 212 -6.60 17.35 -16.32
N GLY A 213 -5.30 17.33 -16.66
CA GLY A 213 -4.77 17.03 -17.99
C GLY A 213 -4.33 18.29 -18.72
#